data_AF-A0AAJ2TV90-F1
#
_entry.id   AF-A0AAJ2TV90-F1
#
_cell.length_a   1.000
_cell.length_b   1.000
_cell.length_c   1.000
_cell.angle_alpha   90.00
_cell.angle_beta   90.00
_cell.angle_gamma   90.00
#
_symmetry.space_group_name_H-M   'P 1'
#
loop_
_entity.id
_entity.type
_entity.pdbx_description
1 polymer ?
#
loop_
_entity_poly.entity_id
_entity_poly.type
_entity_poly.pdbx_seq_one_letter_code
_entity_poly.pdbx_strand_id
1 'polypeptide(L)'
;MPVDRSAVRRYTQWVPFLALIAVCVAWWSPLGVIVGLAVCLALGGALQRIDLVGDAVGGSRLRSRSMTPFADRPPAHDVLLDWGELGMGGPAYSTQMLRDGAIVEGVSTGGSRDASGEWEDLPGGALRLASGYVDRCEAVLVYDERRKAVHVLAAAPSLFRQQLSERRQSEGDAGAESWLRSQSGGVTQLHPCRGLWLEHGHPALAAGVPQELRYLLPDARVLRAVPLLPDDLRVTAHPALFACICPYSLYLDEACSGRHVCDLETVIASPSGRCVVVAGSVLDENLRPIEGVWLACWQGRWQAFARHAMGGFGKARSVAWINVIDVDDDGTLQCEAYEDRWEFDAVHRYPTPHTALELPVEWRETGLALRARDGRFRLRLPSR
;
A
#
# COMPACT_ATOMS: atom_id res chain seq x y z
N MET A 1 13.03 12.68 -34.21
CA MET A 1 12.92 13.27 -32.87
C MET A 1 11.64 12.76 -32.23
N PRO A 2 11.68 12.14 -31.04
CA PRO A 2 10.46 11.75 -30.36
C PRO A 2 9.68 13.01 -29.98
N VAL A 3 8.41 13.08 -30.38
CA VAL A 3 7.51 14.18 -30.02
C VAL A 3 7.39 14.20 -28.49
N ASP A 4 7.70 15.33 -27.86
CA ASP A 4 7.47 15.53 -26.43
C ASP A 4 5.96 15.50 -26.15
N ARG A 5 5.46 14.32 -25.79
CA ARG A 5 4.05 14.07 -25.50
C ARG A 5 3.54 14.95 -24.36
N SER A 6 4.41 15.42 -23.47
CA SER A 6 4.05 16.32 -22.37
C SER A 6 3.74 17.74 -22.86
N ALA A 7 4.51 18.23 -23.84
CA ALA A 7 4.28 19.52 -24.48
C ALA A 7 3.02 19.48 -25.34
N VAL A 8 2.84 18.43 -26.16
CA VAL A 8 1.64 18.24 -26.99
C VAL A 8 0.39 18.19 -26.13
N ARG A 9 0.41 17.47 -25.00
CA ARG A 9 -0.70 17.39 -24.05
C ARG A 9 -1.12 18.76 -23.52
N ARG A 10 -0.15 19.57 -23.08
CA ARG A 10 -0.38 20.94 -22.63
C ARG A 10 -1.08 21.78 -23.70
N TYR A 11 -0.65 21.69 -24.96
CA TYR A 11 -1.31 22.44 -26.04
C TYR A 11 -2.69 21.90 -26.40
N THR A 12 -2.89 20.57 -26.45
CA THR A 12 -4.20 19.97 -26.75
C THR A 12 -5.28 20.29 -25.72
N GLN A 13 -4.90 20.55 -24.46
CA GLN A 13 -5.84 20.99 -23.42
C GLN A 13 -6.46 22.38 -23.71
N TRP A 14 -5.75 23.25 -24.42
CA TRP A 14 -6.23 24.60 -24.76
C TRP A 14 -7.05 24.66 -26.04
N VAL A 15 -6.99 23.64 -26.90
CA VAL A 15 -7.65 23.63 -28.22
C VAL A 15 -9.17 23.91 -28.15
N PRO A 16 -9.95 23.33 -27.22
CA PRO A 16 -11.37 23.66 -27.08
C PRO A 16 -11.62 25.14 -26.75
N PHE A 17 -10.82 25.70 -25.85
CA PHE A 17 -10.91 27.11 -25.46
C PHE A 17 -10.47 28.06 -26.57
N LEU A 18 -9.43 27.71 -27.33
CA LEU A 18 -8.99 28.49 -28.48
C LEU A 18 -10.04 28.48 -29.59
N ALA A 19 -10.70 27.34 -29.83
CA ALA A 19 -11.81 27.23 -30.78
C ALA A 19 -13.02 28.08 -30.33
N LEU A 20 -13.36 28.05 -29.04
CA LEU A 20 -14.39 28.92 -28.46
C LEU A 20 -14.07 30.41 -28.71
N ILE A 21 -12.86 30.84 -28.38
CA ILE A 21 -12.43 32.24 -28.56
C ILE A 21 -12.50 32.62 -30.05
N ALA A 22 -12.01 31.76 -30.95
CA ALA A 22 -12.06 32.01 -32.38
C ALA A 22 -13.50 32.18 -32.91
N VAL A 23 -14.43 31.33 -32.47
CA VAL A 23 -15.86 31.43 -32.84
C VAL A 23 -16.50 32.69 -32.27
N CYS A 24 -16.23 33.02 -31.01
CA CYS A 24 -16.74 34.24 -30.38
C CYS A 24 -16.21 35.52 -31.06
N VAL A 25 -14.95 35.51 -31.50
CA VAL A 25 -14.34 36.65 -32.23
C VAL A 25 -14.90 36.75 -33.65
N ALA A 26 -15.01 35.63 -34.37
CA ALA A 26 -15.52 35.62 -35.74
C ALA A 26 -17.02 35.93 -35.82
N TRP A 27 -17.79 35.54 -34.80
CA TRP A 27 -19.23 35.69 -34.74
C TRP A 27 -19.62 36.52 -33.52
N TRP A 28 -19.38 37.83 -33.62
CA TRP A 28 -19.56 38.84 -32.57
C TRP A 28 -21.04 39.07 -32.19
N SER A 29 -21.68 38.04 -31.63
CA SER A 29 -23.09 38.04 -31.24
C SER A 29 -23.34 37.06 -30.09
N PRO A 30 -24.46 37.20 -29.35
CA PRO A 30 -24.86 36.23 -28.33
C PRO A 30 -25.00 34.80 -28.88
N LEU A 31 -25.41 34.64 -30.14
CA LEU A 31 -25.50 33.34 -30.82
C LEU A 31 -24.12 32.73 -31.07
N GLY A 32 -23.12 33.55 -31.38
CA GLY A 32 -21.73 33.10 -31.54
C GLY A 32 -21.15 32.51 -30.26
N VAL A 33 -21.54 33.03 -29.09
CA VAL A 33 -21.15 32.46 -27.78
C VAL A 33 -21.77 31.07 -27.58
N ILE A 34 -23.05 30.90 -27.90
CA ILE A 34 -23.75 29.61 -27.78
C ILE A 34 -23.11 28.57 -28.72
N VAL A 35 -22.89 28.94 -29.98
CA VAL A 35 -22.24 28.08 -30.98
C VAL A 35 -20.80 27.75 -30.57
N GLY A 36 -20.05 28.74 -30.09
CA GLY A 36 -18.69 28.54 -29.60
C GLY A 36 -18.63 27.59 -28.40
N LEU A 37 -19.57 27.69 -27.47
CA LEU A 37 -19.68 26.76 -26.33
C LEU A 37 -20.02 25.35 -26.80
N ALA A 38 -20.94 25.20 -27.76
CA ALA A 38 -21.27 23.90 -28.35
C ALA A 38 -20.06 23.27 -29.04
N VAL A 39 -19.30 24.05 -29.82
CA VAL A 39 -18.05 23.61 -30.46
C VAL A 39 -17.00 23.24 -29.42
N CYS A 40 -16.84 24.04 -28.37
CA CYS A 40 -15.92 23.75 -27.27
C CYS A 40 -16.24 22.42 -26.59
N LEU A 41 -17.51 22.18 -26.26
CA LEU A 41 -17.97 20.92 -25.66
C LEU A 41 -17.80 19.73 -26.60
N ALA A 42 -18.12 19.90 -27.89
CA ALA A 42 -17.95 18.85 -28.90
C ALA A 42 -16.48 18.48 -29.12
N LEU A 43 -15.60 19.48 -29.24
CA LEU A 43 -14.15 19.26 -29.33
C LEU A 43 -13.61 18.63 -28.06
N GLY A 44 -14.03 19.11 -26.89
CA GLY A 44 -13.63 18.55 -25.59
C GLY A 44 -13.99 17.06 -25.50
N GLY A 45 -15.23 16.70 -25.85
CA GLY A 45 -15.69 15.31 -25.84
C GLY A 45 -15.00 14.41 -26.88
N ALA A 46 -14.66 14.96 -28.05
CA ALA A 46 -13.90 14.24 -29.06
C ALA A 46 -12.43 14.02 -28.64
N LEU A 47 -11.80 15.06 -28.08
CA LEU A 47 -10.41 15.04 -27.63
C LEU A 47 -10.19 14.15 -26.40
N GLN A 48 -11.19 13.99 -25.52
CA GLN A 48 -11.14 13.03 -24.41
C GLN A 48 -10.97 11.57 -24.87
N ARG A 49 -11.29 11.25 -26.13
CA ARG A 49 -11.05 9.92 -26.71
C ARG A 49 -9.60 9.71 -27.15
N ILE A 50 -8.80 10.77 -27.20
CA ILE A 50 -7.40 10.75 -27.62
C ILE A 50 -6.50 10.60 -26.38
N ASP A 51 -5.51 9.72 -26.45
CA ASP A 51 -4.51 9.46 -25.39
C ASP A 51 -3.47 10.60 -25.23
N LEU A 52 -3.94 11.84 -25.33
CA LEU A 52 -3.16 13.06 -25.22
C LEU A 52 -3.84 14.09 -24.30
N VAL A 53 -5.08 13.87 -23.87
CA VAL A 53 -5.85 14.81 -23.04
C VAL A 53 -6.24 14.14 -21.72
N GLY A 54 -5.83 14.76 -20.61
CA GLY A 54 -6.06 14.27 -19.24
C GLY A 54 -4.77 14.08 -18.44
N ASP A 55 -4.90 13.81 -17.14
CA ASP A 55 -3.77 13.55 -16.26
C ASP A 55 -3.03 12.28 -16.65
N ALA A 56 -1.71 12.25 -16.46
CA ALA A 56 -0.87 11.09 -16.75
C ALA A 56 -1.01 10.07 -15.63
N VAL A 57 -2.07 9.28 -15.62
CA VAL A 57 -2.38 8.34 -14.52
C VAL A 57 -2.16 6.88 -14.91
N GLY A 58 -2.08 6.56 -16.20
CA GLY A 58 -1.89 5.20 -16.71
C GLY A 58 -0.45 4.85 -17.07
N GLY A 59 -0.29 3.99 -18.07
CA GLY A 59 1.00 3.72 -18.70
C GLY A 59 1.95 2.98 -17.77
N SER A 60 3.22 3.43 -17.76
CA SER A 60 4.28 2.84 -16.93
C SER A 60 4.04 2.99 -15.43
N ARG A 61 3.12 3.87 -14.98
CA ARG A 61 2.76 4.01 -13.56
C ARG A 61 2.09 2.77 -12.99
N LEU A 62 1.48 1.95 -13.85
CA LEU A 62 0.87 0.67 -13.46
C LEU A 62 1.85 -0.51 -13.58
N ARG A 63 3.15 -0.23 -13.61
CA ARG A 63 4.23 -1.23 -13.58
C ARG A 63 5.08 -1.00 -12.35
N SER A 64 5.50 -2.09 -11.73
CA SER A 64 6.47 -2.02 -10.65
C SER A 64 7.81 -1.49 -11.15
N ARG A 65 8.54 -0.81 -10.26
CA ARG A 65 9.88 -0.30 -10.56
C ARG A 65 10.91 -1.45 -10.57
N SER A 66 12.08 -1.21 -11.17
CA SER A 66 13.22 -2.14 -11.09
C SER A 66 13.68 -2.26 -9.64
N MET A 67 13.94 -3.48 -9.17
CA MET A 67 14.07 -3.79 -7.74
C MET A 67 15.49 -4.26 -7.41
N THR A 68 16.10 -3.67 -6.39
CA THR A 68 17.22 -4.23 -5.61
C THR A 68 16.95 -3.97 -4.13
N PRO A 69 15.95 -4.65 -3.54
CA PRO A 69 15.24 -4.14 -2.36
C PRO A 69 15.84 -4.56 -1.02
N PHE A 70 16.88 -5.39 -1.02
CA PHE A 70 17.39 -6.03 0.20
C PHE A 70 18.80 -5.59 0.52
N ALA A 71 19.05 -5.33 1.80
CA ALA A 71 20.40 -5.14 2.32
C ALA A 71 21.16 -6.48 2.36
N ASP A 72 22.49 -6.42 2.25
CA ASP A 72 23.34 -7.62 2.32
C ASP A 72 23.33 -8.28 3.71
N ARG A 73 23.02 -7.51 4.75
CA ARG A 73 23.00 -7.96 6.15
C ARG A 73 21.95 -7.21 6.96
N PRO A 74 21.40 -7.85 8.02
CA PRO A 74 20.48 -7.17 8.91
C PRO A 74 21.16 -6.01 9.65
N PRO A 75 20.40 -4.98 10.08
CA PRO A 75 20.92 -3.89 10.89
C PRO A 75 21.51 -4.42 12.20
N ALA A 76 22.63 -3.84 12.62
CA ALA A 76 23.26 -4.14 13.92
C ALA A 76 22.79 -3.22 15.06
N HIS A 77 21.89 -2.27 14.75
CA HIS A 77 21.36 -1.26 15.66
C HIS A 77 19.83 -1.27 15.58
N ASP A 78 19.19 -0.61 16.54
CA ASP A 78 17.73 -0.47 16.54
C ASP A 78 17.28 0.46 15.40
N VAL A 79 16.18 0.12 14.75
CA VAL A 79 15.66 0.82 13.57
C VAL A 79 14.26 1.33 13.85
N LEU A 80 14.02 2.61 13.56
CA LEU A 80 12.69 3.20 13.55
C LEU A 80 11.91 2.70 12.33
N LEU A 81 10.78 2.03 12.55
CA LEU A 81 9.94 1.48 11.47
C LEU A 81 8.77 2.39 11.14
N ASP A 82 8.10 2.88 12.16
CA ASP A 82 6.96 3.78 12.02
C ASP A 82 6.94 4.80 13.17
N TRP A 83 6.31 5.94 12.92
CA TRP A 83 6.25 7.07 13.83
C TRP A 83 4.89 7.74 13.73
N GLY A 84 4.29 8.00 14.89
CA GLY A 84 3.02 8.69 15.02
C GLY A 84 3.07 9.75 16.11
N GLU A 85 2.29 10.81 15.93
CA GLU A 85 2.10 11.87 16.92
C GLU A 85 0.62 11.96 17.31
N LEU A 86 0.34 12.00 18.61
CA LEU A 86 -1.03 12.20 19.08
C LEU A 86 -1.41 13.68 19.02
N GLY A 87 -2.04 14.11 17.92
CA GLY A 87 -2.46 15.51 17.73
C GLY A 87 -1.31 16.42 17.30
N MET A 88 -1.55 17.73 17.23
CA MET A 88 -0.51 18.70 16.86
C MET A 88 0.27 19.12 18.11
N GLY A 89 1.52 18.70 18.24
CA GLY A 89 2.43 18.97 19.36
C GLY A 89 2.32 17.96 20.52
N GLY A 90 1.74 16.78 20.30
CA GLY A 90 1.52 15.79 21.35
C GLY A 90 2.65 14.79 21.52
N PRO A 91 2.49 13.79 22.41
CA PRO A 91 3.49 12.73 22.57
C PRO A 91 3.66 11.98 21.24
N ALA A 92 4.93 11.83 20.86
CA ALA A 92 5.34 11.11 19.68
C ALA A 92 5.81 9.70 20.06
N TYR A 93 5.25 8.71 19.39
CA TYR A 93 5.48 7.30 19.65
C TYR A 93 5.87 6.60 18.35
N SER A 94 6.49 5.45 18.50
CA SER A 94 7.05 4.73 17.38
C SER A 94 6.94 3.23 17.54
N THR A 95 6.98 2.57 16.39
CA THR A 95 7.27 1.15 16.28
C THR A 95 8.73 1.00 15.90
N GLN A 96 9.49 0.22 16.67
CA GLN A 96 10.91 0.03 16.47
C GLN A 96 11.25 -1.45 16.32
N MET A 97 12.21 -1.74 15.46
CA MET A 97 12.87 -3.04 15.39
C MET A 97 14.18 -2.96 16.16
N LEU A 98 14.33 -3.73 17.22
CA LEU A 98 15.57 -3.79 17.98
C LEU A 98 16.66 -4.54 17.19
N ARG A 99 17.91 -4.36 17.60
CA ARG A 99 19.12 -4.96 16.97
C ARG A 99 19.04 -6.47 16.71
N ASP A 100 18.22 -7.18 17.47
CA ASP A 100 18.02 -8.63 17.38
C ASP A 100 16.75 -9.04 16.60
N GLY A 101 16.00 -8.07 16.07
CA GLY A 101 14.77 -8.26 15.30
C GLY A 101 13.47 -8.12 16.09
N ALA A 102 13.51 -7.81 17.39
CA ALA A 102 12.29 -7.63 18.17
C ALA A 102 11.52 -6.38 17.74
N ILE A 103 10.23 -6.54 17.44
CA ILE A 103 9.34 -5.43 17.14
C ILE A 103 8.69 -4.97 18.44
N VAL A 104 8.89 -3.70 18.78
CA VAL A 104 8.32 -3.09 19.98
C VAL A 104 7.57 -1.83 19.58
N GLU A 105 6.31 -1.76 19.99
CA GLU A 105 5.41 -0.63 19.71
C GLU A 105 5.32 0.32 20.91
N GLY A 106 4.84 1.54 20.66
CA GLY A 106 4.58 2.53 21.72
C GLY A 106 5.85 3.14 22.35
N VAL A 107 7.02 3.00 21.71
CA VAL A 107 8.27 3.59 22.21
C VAL A 107 8.24 5.10 22.00
N SER A 108 8.45 5.86 23.07
CA SER A 108 8.49 7.33 23.02
C SER A 108 9.73 7.80 22.28
N THR A 109 9.57 8.78 21.38
CA THR A 109 10.70 9.38 20.64
C THR A 109 11.03 10.82 21.09
N GLY A 110 10.47 11.27 22.22
CA GLY A 110 10.72 12.62 22.73
C GLY A 110 10.33 13.75 21.77
N GLY A 111 9.44 13.48 20.81
CA GLY A 111 8.99 14.45 19.80
C GLY A 111 9.86 14.55 18.54
N SER A 112 10.95 13.76 18.43
CA SER A 112 11.80 13.77 17.23
C SER A 112 11.52 12.56 16.34
N ARG A 113 11.51 12.80 15.02
CA ARG A 113 11.40 11.76 13.99
C ARG A 113 12.73 11.04 13.74
N ASP A 114 13.85 11.66 14.11
CA ASP A 114 15.19 11.11 13.92
C ASP A 114 15.75 10.44 15.19
N ALA A 115 15.00 10.48 16.28
CA ALA A 115 15.37 9.79 17.51
C ALA A 115 15.05 8.29 17.36
N SER A 116 16.09 7.47 17.21
CA SER A 116 16.01 6.08 17.67
C SER A 116 15.57 6.12 19.13
N GLY A 117 14.52 5.39 19.51
CA GLY A 117 14.10 5.34 20.91
C GLY A 117 15.30 5.09 21.80
N GLU A 118 15.40 5.85 22.90
CA GLU A 118 16.53 5.81 23.83
C GLU A 118 16.55 4.47 24.60
N TRP A 119 16.78 3.37 23.90
CA TRP A 119 16.97 2.07 24.50
C TRP A 119 18.29 2.07 25.27
N GLU A 120 18.19 2.06 26.58
CA GLU A 120 19.32 1.98 27.49
C GLU A 120 19.57 0.51 27.85
N ASP A 121 20.76 0.00 27.52
CA ASP A 121 21.19 -1.32 27.97
C ASP A 121 21.51 -1.27 29.46
N LEU A 122 20.91 -2.17 30.26
CA LEU A 122 21.30 -2.33 31.66
C LEU A 122 22.66 -3.05 31.72
N PRO A 123 23.71 -2.44 32.28
CA PRO A 123 25.05 -3.03 32.27
C PRO A 123 25.09 -4.42 32.90
N GLY A 124 25.81 -5.35 32.25
CA GLY A 124 25.98 -6.72 32.75
C GLY A 124 24.76 -7.64 32.63
N GLY A 125 23.64 -7.15 32.08
CA GLY A 125 22.40 -7.91 31.92
C GLY A 125 21.93 -8.01 30.46
N ALA A 126 20.77 -8.66 30.27
CA ALA A 126 20.08 -8.77 28.97
C ALA A 126 18.86 -7.84 28.88
N LEU A 127 18.68 -6.96 29.86
CA LEU A 127 17.54 -6.05 29.92
C LEU A 127 17.89 -4.72 29.25
N ARG A 128 16.93 -4.21 28.48
CA ARG A 128 17.00 -2.90 27.83
C ARG A 128 15.77 -2.10 28.21
N LEU A 129 15.92 -0.80 28.47
CA LEU A 129 14.82 0.05 28.93
C LEU A 129 14.54 1.17 27.95
N ALA A 130 13.28 1.49 27.73
CA ALA A 130 12.86 2.68 27.01
C ALA A 130 11.63 3.31 27.67
N SER A 131 11.48 4.62 27.49
CA SER A 131 10.22 5.29 27.82
C SER A 131 9.19 4.97 26.75
N GLY A 132 7.94 4.76 27.15
CA GLY A 132 6.87 4.42 26.23
C GLY A 132 5.55 5.07 26.61
N TYR A 133 4.56 4.85 25.76
CA TYR A 133 3.19 5.30 25.96
C TYR A 133 2.24 4.17 25.57
N VAL A 134 1.52 3.64 26.57
CA VAL A 134 0.63 2.48 26.43
C VAL A 134 -0.72 2.84 27.04
N ASP A 135 -1.82 2.52 26.36
CA ASP A 135 -3.20 2.79 26.82
C ASP A 135 -3.46 4.24 27.28
N ARG A 136 -2.85 5.20 26.59
CA ARG A 136 -2.93 6.64 26.90
C ARG A 136 -2.24 7.07 28.22
N CYS A 137 -1.30 6.26 28.71
CA CYS A 137 -0.49 6.57 29.88
C CYS A 137 1.00 6.43 29.59
N GLU A 138 1.83 7.25 30.27
CA GLU A 138 3.27 7.05 30.28
C GLU A 138 3.62 5.70 30.91
N ALA A 139 4.58 5.01 30.32
CA ALA A 139 5.05 3.72 30.77
C ALA A 139 6.56 3.60 30.61
N VAL A 140 7.14 2.62 31.29
CA VAL A 140 8.50 2.13 31.03
C VAL A 140 8.40 0.77 30.36
N LEU A 141 9.00 0.67 29.18
CA LEU A 141 9.15 -0.57 28.44
C LEU A 141 10.47 -1.21 28.86
N VAL A 142 10.44 -2.46 29.29
CA VAL A 142 11.64 -3.25 29.59
C VAL A 142 11.66 -4.46 28.67
N TYR A 143 12.61 -4.49 27.75
CA TYR A 143 12.83 -5.63 26.88
C TYR A 143 13.86 -6.58 27.49
N ASP A 144 13.47 -7.83 27.69
CA ASP A 144 14.38 -8.92 28.06
C ASP A 144 14.85 -9.64 26.79
N GLU A 145 16.05 -9.29 26.33
CA GLU A 145 16.66 -9.85 25.11
C GLU A 145 16.89 -11.36 25.22
N ARG A 146 17.09 -11.90 26.43
CA ARG A 146 17.33 -13.33 26.65
C ARG A 146 16.03 -14.13 26.64
N ARG A 147 14.97 -13.60 27.26
CA ARG A 147 13.66 -14.27 27.34
C ARG A 147 12.75 -13.94 26.15
N LYS A 148 13.11 -12.95 25.33
CA LYS A 148 12.28 -12.44 24.24
C LYS A 148 10.90 -12.04 24.78
N ALA A 149 10.91 -11.13 25.75
CA ALA A 149 9.70 -10.64 26.39
C ALA A 149 9.78 -9.13 26.58
N VAL A 150 8.66 -8.44 26.40
CA VAL A 150 8.50 -7.02 26.69
C VAL A 150 7.66 -6.89 27.95
N HIS A 151 8.19 -6.19 28.95
CA HIS A 151 7.47 -5.82 30.14
C HIS A 151 7.01 -4.37 30.02
N VAL A 152 5.75 -4.12 30.32
CA VAL A 152 5.18 -2.77 30.37
C VAL A 152 4.90 -2.43 31.83
N LEU A 153 5.63 -1.44 32.33
CA LEU A 153 5.54 -0.97 33.71
C LEU A 153 4.81 0.36 33.71
N ALA A 154 3.66 0.42 34.38
CA ALA A 154 2.88 1.64 34.56
C ALA A 154 3.55 2.56 35.60
N ALA A 155 4.62 3.22 35.18
CA ALA A 155 5.42 4.10 36.02
C ALA A 155 5.85 5.34 35.23
N ALA A 156 5.92 6.48 35.92
CA ALA A 156 6.49 7.69 35.34
C ALA A 156 8.00 7.47 35.07
N PRO A 157 8.48 7.66 33.83
CA PRO A 157 9.86 7.29 33.46
C PRO A 157 10.95 7.96 34.31
N SER A 158 10.76 9.22 34.71
CA SER A 158 11.73 9.96 35.52
C SER A 158 11.89 9.36 36.93
N LEU A 159 10.78 9.08 37.61
CA LEU A 159 10.77 8.43 38.92
C LEU A 159 11.34 7.02 38.85
N PHE A 160 11.01 6.29 37.79
CA PHE A 160 11.51 4.94 37.59
C PHE A 160 13.03 4.91 37.39
N ARG A 161 13.58 5.81 36.57
CA ARG A 161 15.03 5.92 36.36
C ARG A 161 15.77 6.26 37.66
N GLN A 162 15.17 7.08 38.54
CA GLN A 162 15.75 7.36 39.85
C GLN A 162 15.82 6.10 40.73
N GLN A 163 14.70 5.37 40.86
CA GLN A 163 14.65 4.14 41.66
C GLN A 163 15.63 3.08 41.13
N LEU A 164 15.72 2.92 39.81
CA LEU A 164 16.68 2.02 39.19
C LEU A 164 18.11 2.40 39.55
N SER A 165 18.45 3.70 39.52
CA SER A 165 19.78 4.19 39.87
C SER A 165 20.13 3.92 41.33
N GLU A 166 19.18 4.14 42.25
CA GLU A 166 19.33 3.85 43.68
C GLU A 166 19.59 2.34 43.91
N ARG A 167 18.83 1.47 43.23
CA ARG A 167 19.02 0.00 43.31
C ARG A 167 20.37 -0.44 42.78
N ARG A 168 20.82 0.12 41.67
CA ARG A 168 22.15 -0.17 41.13
C ARG A 168 23.27 0.22 42.09
N GLN A 169 23.11 1.33 42.81
CA GLN A 169 24.08 1.78 43.81
C GLN A 169 24.07 0.90 45.07
N SER A 170 22.89 0.44 45.53
CA SER A 170 22.77 -0.33 46.76
C SER A 170 23.01 -1.83 46.60
N GLU A 171 22.53 -2.42 45.49
CA GLU A 171 22.47 -3.88 45.29
C GLU A 171 23.28 -4.35 44.06
N GLY A 172 23.89 -3.41 43.32
CA GLY A 172 24.60 -3.68 42.07
C GLY A 172 23.68 -3.98 40.89
N ASP A 173 24.26 -4.21 39.72
CA ASP A 173 23.50 -4.40 38.48
C ASP A 173 22.62 -5.67 38.52
N ALA A 174 23.11 -6.77 39.12
CA ALA A 174 22.34 -8.00 39.26
C ALA A 174 21.13 -7.85 40.20
N GLY A 175 21.28 -7.06 41.27
CA GLY A 175 20.18 -6.72 42.18
C GLY A 175 19.13 -5.85 41.50
N ALA A 176 19.57 -4.85 40.75
CA ALA A 176 18.69 -4.00 39.94
C ALA A 176 17.92 -4.81 38.89
N GLU A 177 18.56 -5.76 38.20
CA GLU A 177 17.89 -6.67 37.26
C GLU A 177 16.82 -7.53 37.97
N SER A 178 17.14 -8.10 39.13
CA SER A 178 16.19 -8.89 39.92
C SER A 178 14.98 -8.05 40.35
N TRP A 179 15.23 -6.82 40.79
CA TRP A 179 14.17 -5.86 41.15
C TRP A 179 13.29 -5.47 39.96
N LEU A 180 13.88 -5.23 38.78
CA LEU A 180 13.12 -4.96 37.55
C LEU A 180 12.18 -6.12 37.21
N ARG A 181 12.69 -7.35 37.27
CA ARG A 181 11.91 -8.56 37.01
C ARG A 181 10.83 -8.83 38.05
N SER A 182 10.98 -8.30 39.28
CA SER A 182 9.97 -8.41 40.32
C SER A 182 8.88 -7.34 40.24
N GLN A 183 9.01 -6.34 39.36
CA GLN A 183 7.97 -5.33 39.18
C GLN A 183 6.71 -5.96 38.61
N SER A 184 5.56 -5.56 39.15
CA SER A 184 4.26 -5.91 38.59
C SER A 184 4.00 -5.09 37.32
N GLY A 185 3.71 -5.77 36.22
CA GLY A 185 3.39 -5.14 34.95
C GLY A 185 2.83 -6.15 33.95
N GLY A 186 2.37 -5.63 32.81
CA GLY A 186 2.02 -6.48 31.68
C GLY A 186 3.28 -7.12 31.11
N VAL A 187 3.21 -8.41 30.76
CA VAL A 187 4.32 -9.12 30.12
C VAL A 187 3.81 -9.72 28.83
N THR A 188 4.42 -9.32 27.72
CA THR A 188 4.14 -9.86 26.40
C THR A 188 5.30 -10.72 25.95
N GLN A 189 5.03 -12.00 25.70
CA GLN A 189 6.02 -12.90 25.13
C GLN A 189 6.14 -12.66 23.63
N LEU A 190 7.38 -12.61 23.12
CA LEU A 190 7.65 -12.52 21.70
C LEU A 190 7.97 -13.89 21.11
N HIS A 191 7.54 -14.11 19.88
CA HIS A 191 7.70 -15.34 19.14
C HIS A 191 8.45 -15.10 17.83
N PRO A 192 9.30 -16.04 17.40
CA PRO A 192 10.12 -15.86 16.21
C PRO A 192 9.26 -15.92 14.95
N CYS A 193 9.51 -15.00 14.02
CA CYS A 193 8.86 -14.97 12.71
C CYS A 193 9.83 -14.36 11.68
N ARG A 194 10.43 -15.21 10.83
CA ARG A 194 11.22 -14.76 9.68
C ARG A 194 12.31 -13.71 10.04
N GLY A 195 13.11 -14.02 11.05
CA GLY A 195 14.16 -13.13 11.57
C GLY A 195 13.68 -12.05 12.54
N LEU A 196 12.37 -11.89 12.73
CA LEU A 196 11.77 -10.96 13.70
C LEU A 196 11.32 -11.67 14.98
N TRP A 197 11.08 -10.89 16.04
CA TRP A 197 10.36 -11.34 17.24
C TRP A 197 9.09 -10.51 17.40
N LEU A 198 7.93 -11.16 17.34
CA LEU A 198 6.60 -10.52 17.30
C LEU A 198 5.77 -10.93 18.50
N GLU A 199 4.88 -10.05 18.95
CA GLU A 199 3.99 -10.32 20.09
C GLU A 199 3.06 -11.52 19.85
N HIS A 200 2.72 -12.22 20.93
CA HIS A 200 1.74 -13.30 20.89
C HIS A 200 0.40 -12.80 20.33
N GLY A 201 -0.16 -13.53 19.36
CA GLY A 201 -1.41 -13.16 18.68
C GLY A 201 -1.23 -12.26 17.45
N HIS A 202 0.00 -11.84 17.14
CA HIS A 202 0.28 -11.12 15.89
C HIS A 202 -0.14 -11.98 14.67
N PRO A 203 -0.91 -11.46 13.70
CA PRO A 203 -1.47 -12.26 12.60
C PRO A 203 -0.44 -13.03 11.78
N ALA A 204 0.76 -12.46 11.59
CA ALA A 204 1.87 -13.10 10.91
C ALA A 204 2.28 -14.46 11.50
N LEU A 205 2.12 -14.65 12.82
CA LEU A 205 2.46 -15.90 13.50
C LEU A 205 1.53 -17.05 13.09
N ALA A 206 0.28 -16.74 12.73
CA ALA A 206 -0.70 -17.71 12.28
C ALA A 206 -0.61 -17.98 10.76
N ALA A 207 -0.11 -17.02 9.98
CA ALA A 207 -0.02 -17.12 8.52
C ALA A 207 1.02 -18.15 8.03
N GLY A 208 1.98 -18.52 8.88
CA GLY A 208 3.04 -19.47 8.54
C GLY A 208 4.10 -18.88 7.59
N VAL A 209 4.97 -19.74 7.07
CA VAL A 209 6.01 -19.33 6.10
C VAL A 209 5.36 -19.20 4.71
N PRO A 210 5.53 -18.06 4.00
CA PRO A 210 5.06 -17.92 2.63
C PRO A 210 5.59 -19.04 1.73
N GLN A 211 4.68 -19.72 1.04
CA GLN A 211 5.00 -20.77 0.07
C GLN A 211 4.53 -20.36 -1.31
N GLU A 212 5.02 -21.04 -2.33
CA GLU A 212 4.49 -20.88 -3.68
C GLU A 212 2.97 -21.11 -3.69
N LEU A 213 2.24 -20.14 -4.23
CA LEU A 213 0.80 -20.23 -4.45
C LEU A 213 0.53 -20.80 -5.83
N ARG A 214 -0.50 -21.64 -5.95
CA ARG A 214 -0.86 -22.30 -7.22
C ARG A 214 -2.36 -22.25 -7.45
N TYR A 215 -2.76 -21.97 -8.68
CA TYR A 215 -4.14 -22.01 -9.12
C TYR A 215 -4.21 -22.72 -10.49
N LEU A 216 -5.10 -23.70 -10.63
CA LEU A 216 -5.32 -24.44 -11.87
C LEU A 216 -6.41 -23.76 -12.71
N LEU A 217 -6.07 -23.36 -13.92
CA LEU A 217 -7.01 -22.73 -14.85
C LEU A 217 -7.90 -23.77 -15.55
N PRO A 218 -9.05 -23.35 -16.14
CA PRO A 218 -9.96 -24.25 -16.84
C PRO A 218 -9.33 -25.05 -17.99
N ASP A 219 -8.27 -24.53 -18.60
CA ASP A 219 -7.52 -25.17 -19.69
C ASP A 219 -6.27 -25.93 -19.22
N ALA A 220 -6.22 -26.26 -17.92
CA ALA A 220 -5.16 -26.99 -17.23
C ALA A 220 -3.80 -26.26 -17.15
N ARG A 221 -3.69 -25.02 -17.63
CA ARG A 221 -2.55 -24.16 -17.33
C ARG A 221 -2.51 -23.81 -15.85
N VAL A 222 -1.33 -23.49 -15.34
CA VAL A 222 -1.14 -23.23 -13.90
C VAL A 222 -0.70 -21.79 -13.71
N LEU A 223 -1.48 -21.03 -12.96
CA LEU A 223 -1.03 -19.74 -12.45
C LEU A 223 -0.27 -19.99 -11.14
N ARG A 224 0.98 -19.51 -11.08
CA ARG A 224 1.87 -19.67 -9.91
C ARG A 224 2.28 -18.32 -9.38
N ALA A 225 2.39 -18.19 -8.06
CA ALA A 225 2.92 -17.00 -7.43
C ALA A 225 4.09 -17.39 -6.50
N VAL A 226 5.29 -16.90 -6.79
CA VAL A 226 6.51 -17.24 -6.06
C VAL A 226 6.89 -16.10 -5.10
N PRO A 227 7.13 -16.36 -3.80
CA PRO A 227 7.45 -15.32 -2.83
C PRO A 227 8.65 -14.47 -3.27
N LEU A 228 8.56 -13.14 -3.13
CA LEU A 228 9.67 -12.24 -3.41
C LEU A 228 10.56 -11.96 -2.20
N LEU A 229 10.01 -12.12 -1.00
CA LEU A 229 10.65 -11.71 0.24
C LEU A 229 11.66 -12.75 0.75
N PRO A 230 12.77 -12.31 1.37
CA PRO A 230 13.77 -13.19 1.96
C PRO A 230 13.26 -13.87 3.24
N ASP A 231 13.92 -14.93 3.68
CA ASP A 231 13.57 -15.60 4.93
C ASP A 231 13.78 -14.73 6.17
N ASP A 232 14.77 -13.83 6.14
CA ASP A 232 15.03 -12.85 7.20
C ASP A 232 14.49 -11.47 6.78
N LEU A 233 13.37 -11.05 7.36
CA LEU A 233 12.72 -9.78 7.03
C LEU A 233 13.51 -8.55 7.49
N ARG A 234 14.48 -8.69 8.39
CA ARG A 234 15.29 -7.57 8.89
C ARG A 234 16.13 -6.91 7.80
N VAL A 235 16.39 -7.61 6.69
CA VAL A 235 17.14 -7.08 5.54
C VAL A 235 16.27 -6.27 4.58
N THR A 236 14.96 -6.20 4.84
CA THR A 236 14.00 -5.43 4.04
C THR A 236 13.85 -4.01 4.60
N ALA A 237 13.39 -3.07 3.77
CA ALA A 237 13.11 -1.71 4.21
C ALA A 237 11.88 -1.58 5.13
N HIS A 238 10.96 -2.56 5.10
CA HIS A 238 9.68 -2.52 5.80
C HIS A 238 9.35 -3.85 6.50
N PRO A 239 10.16 -4.30 7.48
CA PRO A 239 10.01 -5.62 8.10
C PRO A 239 8.63 -5.85 8.73
N ALA A 240 8.09 -4.86 9.46
CA ALA A 240 6.78 -4.97 10.09
C ALA A 240 5.64 -5.12 9.06
N LEU A 241 5.68 -4.36 7.96
CA LEU A 241 4.73 -4.50 6.86
C LEU A 241 4.78 -5.90 6.25
N PHE A 242 6.00 -6.39 5.99
CA PHE A 242 6.25 -7.66 5.32
C PHE A 242 6.07 -8.90 6.21
N ALA A 243 5.92 -8.71 7.52
CA ALA A 243 5.42 -9.74 8.41
C ALA A 243 3.94 -10.07 8.08
N CYS A 244 3.15 -9.06 7.71
CA CYS A 244 1.72 -9.20 7.45
C CYS A 244 1.39 -9.43 5.97
N ILE A 245 2.24 -8.99 5.05
CA ILE A 245 1.97 -9.03 3.61
C ILE A 245 3.17 -9.64 2.88
N CYS A 246 2.91 -10.63 2.04
CA CYS A 246 3.93 -11.19 1.16
C CYS A 246 3.59 -10.85 -0.31
N PRO A 247 4.38 -10.00 -0.99
CA PRO A 247 4.30 -9.88 -2.44
C PRO A 247 4.94 -11.10 -3.11
N TYR A 248 4.29 -11.55 -4.18
CA TYR A 248 4.72 -12.68 -5.01
C TYR A 248 4.94 -12.22 -6.44
N SER A 249 5.93 -12.82 -7.11
CA SER A 249 6.07 -12.71 -8.56
C SER A 249 5.12 -13.69 -9.24
N LEU A 250 4.35 -13.20 -10.21
CA LEU A 250 3.32 -13.97 -10.89
C LEU A 250 3.87 -14.66 -12.14
N TYR A 251 3.55 -15.93 -12.29
CA TYR A 251 3.92 -16.78 -13.41
C TYR A 251 2.67 -17.41 -14.00
N LEU A 252 2.66 -17.55 -15.33
CA LEU A 252 1.69 -18.38 -16.04
C LEU A 252 2.46 -19.53 -16.67
N ASP A 253 2.12 -20.74 -16.21
CA ASP A 253 2.91 -21.95 -16.37
C ASP A 253 4.33 -21.74 -15.81
N GLU A 254 5.33 -21.62 -16.69
CA GLU A 254 6.73 -21.34 -16.31
C GLU A 254 7.20 -19.94 -16.76
N ALA A 255 6.33 -19.17 -17.42
CA ALA A 255 6.67 -17.86 -17.94
C ALA A 255 6.45 -16.77 -16.88
N CYS A 256 7.53 -16.08 -16.51
CA CYS A 256 7.45 -14.90 -15.64
C CYS A 256 6.64 -13.79 -16.33
N SER A 257 5.63 -13.27 -15.64
CA SER A 257 4.79 -12.18 -16.15
C SER A 257 5.40 -10.78 -15.94
N GLY A 258 6.40 -10.67 -15.06
CA GLY A 258 6.88 -9.39 -14.53
C GLY A 258 5.84 -8.65 -13.68
N ARG A 259 4.78 -9.34 -13.23
CA ARG A 259 3.68 -8.80 -12.42
C ARG A 259 3.70 -9.37 -11.02
N HIS A 260 2.98 -8.71 -10.12
CA HIS A 260 3.03 -9.01 -8.70
C HIS A 260 1.63 -9.09 -8.10
N VAL A 261 1.46 -10.08 -7.23
CA VAL A 261 0.21 -10.36 -6.49
C VAL A 261 0.51 -10.55 -5.02
N CYS A 262 -0.51 -10.48 -4.16
CA CYS A 262 -0.39 -10.84 -2.74
C CYS A 262 -1.01 -12.21 -2.44
N ASP A 263 -1.96 -12.66 -3.27
CA ASP A 263 -2.66 -13.93 -3.18
C ASP A 263 -3.17 -14.34 -4.58
N LEU A 264 -3.81 -15.51 -4.67
CA LEU A 264 -4.50 -15.99 -5.86
C LEU A 264 -6.00 -16.24 -5.60
N GLU A 265 -6.58 -15.63 -4.56
CA GLU A 265 -7.98 -15.86 -4.17
C GLU A 265 -8.97 -15.19 -5.14
N THR A 266 -8.51 -14.17 -5.86
CA THR A 266 -9.31 -13.34 -6.76
C THR A 266 -9.19 -13.73 -8.24
N VAL A 267 -8.67 -14.93 -8.54
CA VAL A 267 -8.50 -15.39 -9.92
C VAL A 267 -9.87 -15.61 -10.58
N ILE A 268 -10.10 -14.95 -11.71
CA ILE A 268 -11.27 -15.11 -12.58
C ILE A 268 -10.74 -15.49 -13.96
N ALA A 269 -11.20 -16.62 -14.49
CA ALA A 269 -10.79 -17.12 -15.80
C ALA A 269 -12.01 -17.28 -16.71
N SER A 270 -11.82 -16.99 -17.99
CA SER A 270 -12.84 -17.24 -19.01
C SER A 270 -13.08 -18.74 -19.18
N PRO A 271 -14.22 -19.16 -19.76
CA PRO A 271 -14.59 -20.59 -19.86
C PRO A 271 -13.54 -21.46 -20.56
N SER A 272 -12.86 -20.94 -21.60
CA SER A 272 -11.78 -21.65 -22.29
C SER A 272 -10.38 -21.40 -21.72
N GLY A 273 -10.27 -20.64 -20.61
CA GLY A 273 -9.00 -20.23 -20.00
C GLY A 273 -8.22 -19.16 -20.77
N ARG A 274 -8.68 -18.74 -21.96
CA ARG A 274 -7.96 -17.80 -22.84
C ARG A 274 -7.74 -16.41 -22.25
N CYS A 275 -8.62 -15.99 -21.35
CA CYS A 275 -8.45 -14.75 -20.60
C CYS A 275 -8.48 -15.05 -19.10
N VAL A 276 -7.53 -14.45 -18.36
CA VAL A 276 -7.39 -14.63 -16.92
C VAL A 276 -7.20 -13.26 -16.30
N VAL A 277 -7.87 -13.01 -15.19
CA VAL A 277 -7.74 -11.79 -14.39
C VAL A 277 -7.48 -12.16 -12.95
N VAL A 278 -6.58 -11.44 -12.28
CA VAL A 278 -6.28 -11.61 -10.86
C VAL A 278 -5.95 -10.26 -10.23
N ALA A 279 -6.31 -10.05 -8.96
CA ALA A 279 -5.90 -8.85 -8.26
C ALA A 279 -4.39 -8.87 -8.03
N GLY A 280 -3.74 -7.73 -8.23
CA GLY A 280 -2.33 -7.56 -8.04
C GLY A 280 -1.98 -6.20 -7.46
N SER A 281 -0.68 -5.95 -7.37
CA SER A 281 -0.13 -4.74 -6.78
C SER A 281 1.01 -4.19 -7.63
N VAL A 282 1.06 -2.87 -7.78
CA VAL A 282 2.27 -2.17 -8.21
C VAL A 282 3.18 -2.03 -7.00
N LEU A 283 4.44 -2.41 -7.17
CA LEU A 283 5.45 -2.35 -6.14
C LEU A 283 6.44 -1.22 -6.44
N ASP A 284 6.87 -0.51 -5.40
CA ASP A 284 8.00 0.41 -5.49
C ASP A 284 9.35 -0.32 -5.48
N GLU A 285 10.46 0.44 -5.46
CA GLU A 285 11.82 -0.12 -5.40
C GLU A 285 12.12 -1.00 -4.17
N ASN A 286 11.34 -0.87 -3.09
CA ASN A 286 11.50 -1.58 -1.82
C ASN A 286 10.47 -2.71 -1.65
N LEU A 287 9.78 -3.09 -2.73
CA LEU A 287 8.68 -4.08 -2.75
C LEU A 287 7.41 -3.65 -2.00
N ARG A 288 7.31 -2.38 -1.57
CA ARG A 288 6.09 -1.91 -0.90
C ARG A 288 4.97 -1.78 -1.94
N PRO A 289 3.78 -2.35 -1.69
CA PRO A 289 2.61 -2.09 -2.52
C PRO A 289 2.23 -0.60 -2.47
N ILE A 290 2.14 0.04 -3.62
CA ILE A 290 1.79 1.47 -3.75
C ILE A 290 0.49 1.71 -4.52
N GLU A 291 0.03 0.74 -5.30
CA GLU A 291 -1.22 0.82 -6.05
C GLU A 291 -1.83 -0.58 -6.22
N GLY A 292 -3.15 -0.68 -6.05
CA GLY A 292 -3.89 -1.91 -6.33
C GLY A 292 -4.30 -1.97 -7.79
N VAL A 293 -4.00 -3.08 -8.48
CA VAL A 293 -4.33 -3.28 -9.89
C VAL A 293 -5.08 -4.58 -10.13
N TRP A 294 -5.83 -4.63 -11.22
CA TRP A 294 -6.24 -5.88 -11.84
C TRP A 294 -5.22 -6.22 -12.92
N LEU A 295 -4.68 -7.44 -12.86
CA LEU A 295 -3.76 -7.99 -13.84
C LEU A 295 -4.54 -8.92 -14.77
N ALA A 296 -4.62 -8.54 -16.04
CA ALA A 296 -5.32 -9.32 -17.06
C ALA A 296 -4.32 -9.92 -18.05
N CYS A 297 -4.42 -11.23 -18.27
CA CYS A 297 -3.72 -11.95 -19.33
C CYS A 297 -4.70 -12.30 -20.44
N TRP A 298 -4.43 -11.85 -21.65
CA TRP A 298 -5.18 -12.24 -22.84
C TRP A 298 -4.24 -12.31 -24.04
N GLN A 299 -4.40 -13.34 -24.87
CA GLN A 299 -3.51 -13.61 -26.01
C GLN A 299 -2.01 -13.66 -25.61
N GLY A 300 -1.72 -14.17 -24.41
CA GLY A 300 -0.36 -14.27 -23.87
C GLY A 300 0.25 -12.94 -23.40
N ARG A 301 -0.51 -11.85 -23.35
CA ARG A 301 -0.05 -10.54 -22.91
C ARG A 301 -0.67 -10.16 -21.58
N TRP A 302 0.20 -9.81 -20.62
CA TRP A 302 -0.19 -9.24 -19.34
C TRP A 302 -0.34 -7.73 -19.41
N GLN A 303 -1.45 -7.22 -18.89
CA GLN A 303 -1.76 -5.80 -18.78
C GLN A 303 -2.40 -5.49 -17.44
N ALA A 304 -2.17 -4.28 -16.95
CA ALA A 304 -2.75 -3.79 -15.70
C ALA A 304 -3.77 -2.66 -15.94
N PHE A 305 -4.76 -2.59 -15.06
CA PHE A 305 -5.58 -1.40 -14.85
C PHE A 305 -5.83 -1.22 -13.35
N ALA A 306 -6.02 0.02 -12.91
CA ALA A 306 -6.20 0.31 -11.48
C ALA A 306 -7.48 -0.34 -10.93
N ARG A 307 -7.45 -0.72 -9.65
CA ARG A 307 -8.65 -1.16 -8.90
C ARG A 307 -9.56 0.00 -8.50
N HIS A 308 -9.28 1.20 -8.99
CA HIS A 308 -10.08 2.37 -8.74
C HIS A 308 -10.14 3.26 -9.99
N ALA A 309 -11.20 4.04 -10.10
CA ALA A 309 -11.40 5.04 -11.13
C ALA A 309 -11.86 6.35 -10.49
N MET A 310 -11.66 7.47 -11.17
CA MET A 310 -12.17 8.76 -10.72
C MET A 310 -13.52 9.04 -11.37
N GLY A 311 -14.53 9.34 -10.54
CA GLY A 311 -15.83 9.82 -10.99
C GLY A 311 -16.04 11.28 -10.59
N GLY A 312 -16.93 11.97 -11.31
CA GLY A 312 -17.30 13.36 -11.01
C GLY A 312 -16.24 14.41 -11.38
N PHE A 313 -16.59 15.67 -11.17
CA PHE A 313 -15.73 16.83 -11.48
C PHE A 313 -15.68 17.82 -10.30
N GLY A 314 -14.56 18.51 -10.17
CA GLY A 314 -14.37 19.55 -9.14
C GLY A 314 -14.58 18.99 -7.73
N LYS A 315 -15.43 19.66 -6.93
CA LYS A 315 -15.74 19.28 -5.55
C LYS A 315 -16.54 17.96 -5.42
N ALA A 316 -17.14 17.49 -6.52
CA ALA A 316 -17.88 16.22 -6.56
C ALA A 316 -16.99 15.05 -7.04
N ARG A 317 -15.68 15.28 -7.22
CA ARG A 317 -14.74 14.23 -7.60
C ARG A 317 -14.59 13.22 -6.47
N SER A 318 -14.90 11.96 -6.73
CA SER A 318 -14.76 10.86 -5.78
C SER A 318 -14.05 9.67 -6.43
N VAL A 319 -13.49 8.81 -5.58
CA VAL A 319 -12.89 7.54 -5.98
C VAL A 319 -14.00 6.49 -6.03
N ALA A 320 -14.12 5.80 -7.15
CA ALA A 320 -14.93 4.60 -7.30
C ALA A 320 -14.01 3.37 -7.37
N TRP A 321 -14.18 2.42 -6.47
CA TRP A 321 -13.49 1.13 -6.50
C TRP A 321 -14.04 0.27 -7.63
N ILE A 322 -13.18 -0.53 -8.25
CA ILE A 322 -13.48 -1.36 -9.41
C ILE A 322 -13.22 -2.83 -9.06
N ASN A 323 -14.24 -3.66 -9.23
CA ASN A 323 -14.10 -5.12 -9.22
C ASN A 323 -14.41 -5.70 -10.59
N VAL A 324 -13.67 -6.75 -10.95
CA VAL A 324 -14.02 -7.60 -12.10
C VAL A 324 -14.95 -8.70 -11.58
N ILE A 325 -16.06 -8.91 -12.27
CA ILE A 325 -17.07 -9.92 -11.90
C ILE A 325 -17.07 -11.11 -12.83
N ASP A 326 -16.68 -10.92 -14.10
CA ASP A 326 -16.66 -11.99 -15.10
C ASP A 326 -15.73 -11.63 -16.27
N VAL A 327 -15.30 -12.65 -17.02
CA VAL A 327 -14.32 -12.54 -18.09
C VAL A 327 -14.70 -13.43 -19.27
N ASP A 328 -14.78 -12.83 -20.46
CA ASP A 328 -15.07 -13.52 -21.72
C ASP A 328 -13.77 -13.95 -22.45
N ASP A 329 -13.85 -15.02 -23.24
CA ASP A 329 -12.71 -15.55 -24.04
C ASP A 329 -12.16 -14.56 -25.07
N ASP A 330 -12.99 -13.59 -25.45
CA ASP A 330 -12.62 -12.56 -26.38
C ASP A 330 -11.84 -11.42 -25.70
N GLY A 331 -11.62 -11.45 -24.39
CA GLY A 331 -10.91 -10.39 -23.65
C GLY A 331 -11.81 -9.24 -23.22
N THR A 332 -13.13 -9.44 -23.19
CA THR A 332 -14.08 -8.52 -22.56
C THR A 332 -14.21 -8.85 -21.08
N LEU A 333 -14.07 -7.84 -20.23
CA LEU A 333 -14.25 -7.94 -18.79
C LEU A 333 -15.59 -7.30 -18.43
N GLN A 334 -16.37 -7.97 -17.59
CA GLN A 334 -17.53 -7.39 -16.92
C GLN A 334 -17.06 -6.85 -15.57
N CYS A 335 -17.35 -5.57 -15.29
CA CYS A 335 -16.85 -4.90 -14.10
C CYS A 335 -17.97 -4.19 -13.34
N GLU A 336 -17.76 -4.03 -12.04
CA GLU A 336 -18.57 -3.23 -11.13
C GLU A 336 -17.72 -2.10 -10.52
N ALA A 337 -18.31 -0.91 -10.49
CA ALA A 337 -17.78 0.30 -9.88
C ALA A 337 -18.66 0.68 -8.69
N TYR A 338 -18.03 0.88 -7.53
CA TYR A 338 -18.74 1.12 -6.28
C TYR A 338 -18.01 2.14 -5.39
N GLU A 339 -18.74 2.71 -4.44
CA GLU A 339 -18.21 3.51 -3.35
C GLU A 339 -18.54 2.84 -2.02
N ASP A 340 -17.57 2.80 -1.11
CA ASP A 340 -17.76 2.32 0.24
C ASP A 340 -18.10 3.49 1.16
N ARG A 341 -19.16 3.36 1.95
CA ARG A 341 -19.62 4.38 2.89
C ARG A 341 -19.69 3.79 4.29
N TRP A 342 -19.15 4.53 5.25
CA TRP A 342 -19.32 4.23 6.66
C TRP A 342 -20.71 4.69 7.08
N GLU A 343 -21.56 3.74 7.46
CA GLU A 343 -22.88 4.01 8.03
C GLU A 343 -22.95 3.32 9.39
N PHE A 344 -23.06 4.13 10.45
CA PHE A 344 -22.93 3.68 11.84
C PHE A 344 -21.58 2.95 12.05
N ASP A 345 -21.62 1.67 12.43
CA ASP A 345 -20.44 0.85 12.75
C ASP A 345 -20.05 -0.12 11.61
N ALA A 346 -20.63 0.04 10.42
CA ALA A 346 -20.38 -0.85 9.29
C ALA A 346 -20.05 -0.11 8.00
N VAL A 347 -19.24 -0.76 7.15
CA VAL A 347 -18.97 -0.30 5.78
C VAL A 347 -19.97 -0.91 4.83
N HIS A 348 -20.73 -0.06 4.14
CA HIS A 348 -21.70 -0.45 3.13
C HIS A 348 -21.22 -0.10 1.73
N ARG A 349 -21.39 -1.04 0.80
CA ARG A 349 -21.03 -0.89 -0.60
C ARG A 349 -22.22 -0.43 -1.42
N TYR A 350 -22.05 0.66 -2.16
CA TYR A 350 -23.07 1.20 -3.05
C TYR A 350 -22.53 1.32 -4.48
N PRO A 351 -23.34 1.04 -5.52
CA PRO A 351 -22.94 1.35 -6.90
C PRO A 351 -22.52 2.82 -7.01
N THR A 352 -21.48 3.10 -7.80
CA THR A 352 -21.04 4.49 -7.96
C THR A 352 -22.17 5.35 -8.53
N PRO A 353 -22.43 6.54 -7.98
CA PRO A 353 -23.42 7.47 -8.52
C PRO A 353 -22.97 8.08 -9.85
N HIS A 354 -21.68 7.94 -10.20
CA HIS A 354 -21.10 8.56 -11.38
C HIS A 354 -21.22 7.66 -12.60
N THR A 355 -21.85 8.19 -13.66
CA THR A 355 -21.99 7.46 -14.93
C THR A 355 -20.75 7.58 -15.81
N ALA A 356 -19.92 8.58 -15.62
CA ALA A 356 -18.67 8.78 -16.34
C ALA A 356 -17.49 8.59 -15.38
N LEU A 357 -16.58 7.69 -15.73
CA LEU A 357 -15.41 7.33 -14.94
C LEU A 357 -14.14 7.47 -15.77
N GLU A 358 -13.05 7.86 -15.13
CA GLU A 358 -11.70 7.83 -15.70
C GLU A 358 -10.89 6.74 -15.02
N LEU A 359 -10.64 5.64 -15.75
CA LEU A 359 -9.92 4.47 -15.26
C LEU A 359 -8.45 4.50 -15.72
N PRO A 360 -7.46 4.54 -14.82
CA PRO A 360 -6.08 4.31 -15.19
C PRO A 360 -5.86 2.90 -15.80
N VAL A 361 -5.27 2.84 -16.99
CA VAL A 361 -4.96 1.59 -17.70
C VAL A 361 -3.54 1.62 -18.24
N GLU A 362 -2.89 0.46 -18.38
CA GLU A 362 -1.46 0.41 -18.74
C GLU A 362 -1.20 0.72 -20.22
N TRP A 363 -2.15 0.44 -21.11
CA TRP A 363 -2.00 0.66 -22.55
C TRP A 363 -2.30 2.11 -22.98
N ARG A 364 -2.54 3.01 -22.03
CA ARG A 364 -2.78 4.43 -22.26
C ARG A 364 -2.04 5.26 -21.22
N GLU A 365 -1.53 6.42 -21.61
CA GLU A 365 -0.92 7.35 -20.65
C GLU A 365 -1.98 8.13 -19.85
N THR A 366 -3.16 8.39 -20.42
CA THR A 366 -4.30 9.02 -19.74
C THR A 366 -5.34 8.01 -19.26
N GLY A 367 -6.20 8.45 -18.35
CA GLY A 367 -7.36 7.67 -17.92
C GLY A 367 -8.25 7.28 -19.10
N LEU A 368 -8.65 6.01 -19.14
CA LEU A 368 -9.66 5.51 -20.05
C LEU A 368 -11.04 6.00 -19.60
N ALA A 369 -11.66 6.84 -20.42
CA ALA A 369 -13.02 7.28 -20.20
C ALA A 369 -14.00 6.11 -20.39
N LEU A 370 -14.75 5.79 -19.33
CA LEU A 370 -15.72 4.71 -19.28
C LEU A 370 -17.11 5.24 -18.94
N ARG A 371 -18.12 4.50 -19.37
CA ARG A 371 -19.51 4.76 -18.99
C ARG A 371 -20.04 3.61 -18.14
N ALA A 372 -20.33 3.90 -16.88
CA ALA A 372 -20.99 2.98 -15.96
C ALA A 372 -22.50 3.23 -15.94
N ARG A 373 -23.29 2.16 -15.91
CA ARG A 373 -24.75 2.18 -15.70
C ARG A 373 -25.05 1.35 -14.48
N ASP A 374 -25.62 1.97 -13.45
CA ASP A 374 -25.87 1.33 -12.14
C ASP A 374 -24.60 0.67 -11.59
N GLY A 375 -23.46 1.36 -11.70
CA GLY A 375 -22.14 0.84 -11.34
C GLY A 375 -21.55 -0.20 -12.28
N ARG A 376 -22.27 -0.72 -13.28
CA ARG A 376 -21.77 -1.76 -14.18
C ARG A 376 -21.21 -1.21 -15.49
N PHE A 377 -20.12 -1.79 -15.96
CA PHE A 377 -19.55 -1.47 -17.27
C PHE A 377 -18.79 -2.67 -17.86
N ARG A 378 -18.47 -2.56 -19.16
CA ARG A 378 -17.62 -3.50 -19.88
C ARG A 378 -16.29 -2.85 -20.21
N LEU A 379 -15.21 -3.57 -19.97
CA LEU A 379 -13.87 -3.16 -20.35
C LEU A 379 -13.33 -4.13 -21.39
N ARG A 380 -12.91 -3.62 -22.54
CA ARG A 380 -12.28 -4.44 -23.58
C ARG A 380 -10.77 -4.34 -23.49
N LEU A 381 -10.11 -5.48 -23.33
CA LEU A 381 -8.65 -5.54 -23.44
C LEU A 381 -8.21 -5.28 -24.90
N PRO A 382 -7.15 -4.48 -25.11
CA PRO A 382 -6.61 -4.24 -26.43
C PRO A 382 -5.97 -5.49 -27.03
N SER A 383 -6.18 -5.72 -28.32
CA SER A 383 -5.61 -6.86 -29.05
C SER A 383 -4.20 -6.60 -29.57
N ARG A 384 -3.77 -5.34 -29.71
CA ARG A 384 -2.42 -4.93 -30.15
C ARG A 384 -2.01 -3.60 -29.52
#